data_AF-A0A6P1P1T8-F1
#
_entry.id   AF-A0A6P1P1T8-F1
#
_cell.length_a   1.000
_cell.length_b   1.000
_cell.length_c   1.000
_cell.angle_alpha   90.00
_cell.angle_beta   90.00
_cell.angle_gamma   90.00
#
_symmetry.space_group_name_H-M   'P 1'
#
loop_
_entity.id
_entity.type
_entity.pdbx_description
1 polymer ?
#
loop_
_entity_poly.entity_id
_entity_poly.type
_entity_poly.pdbx_seq_one_letter_code
_entity_poly.pdbx_strand_id
1 'polypeptide(L)'
;MQKAIKSILMTLLFLFAGVGVVASGLLLREVYLESRYEKLYIRNCHKVKAGMTLEEAKVAMGGSRYYEHLKSFSYETTFEKGKPTAFLLTYPTSGASYTVAIEYDPTTGLVKEVECSGY
;
A
#
# COMPACT_ATOMS: atom_id res chain seq x y z
N MET A 1 38.29 -5.45 37.51
CA MET A 1 38.00 -5.37 36.05
C MET A 1 36.87 -6.28 35.58
N GLN A 2 36.85 -7.59 35.90
CA GLN A 2 35.80 -8.51 35.42
C GLN A 2 34.34 -8.14 35.77
N LYS A 3 34.07 -7.59 36.97
CA LYS A 3 32.70 -7.16 37.36
C LYS A 3 32.18 -6.00 36.50
N ALA A 4 33.02 -5.02 36.20
CA ALA A 4 32.66 -3.87 35.36
C ALA A 4 32.36 -4.31 33.92
N ILE A 5 33.18 -5.22 33.37
CA ILE A 5 32.98 -5.79 32.02
C ILE A 5 31.65 -6.57 31.94
N LYS A 6 31.33 -7.38 32.95
CA LYS A 6 30.04 -8.10 33.01
C LYS A 6 28.84 -7.16 33.10
N SER A 7 28.95 -6.08 33.89
CA SER A 7 27.88 -5.09 34.00
C SER A 7 27.65 -4.35 32.67
N ILE A 8 28.72 -3.92 31.99
CA ILE A 8 28.64 -3.24 30.69
C ILE A 8 28.02 -4.17 29.63
N LEU A 9 28.43 -5.44 29.61
CA LEU A 9 27.89 -6.44 28.68
C LEU A 9 26.39 -6.68 28.91
N MET A 10 25.95 -6.80 30.17
CA MET A 10 24.51 -6.93 30.48
C MET A 10 23.72 -5.69 30.05
N THR A 11 24.22 -4.48 30.30
CA THR A 11 23.55 -3.23 29.87
C THR A 11 23.43 -3.15 28.35
N LEU A 12 24.48 -3.50 27.61
CA LEU A 12 24.45 -3.57 26.14
C LEU A 12 23.42 -4.59 25.64
N LEU A 13 23.35 -5.78 26.24
CA LEU A 13 22.37 -6.80 25.87
C LEU A 13 20.93 -6.31 26.06
N PHE A 14 20.63 -5.62 27.16
CA PHE A 14 19.30 -5.05 27.37
C PHE A 14 18.97 -3.94 26.37
N LEU A 15 19.95 -3.11 25.99
CA LEU A 15 19.76 -2.11 24.93
C LEU A 15 19.45 -2.77 23.58
N PHE A 16 20.23 -3.78 23.17
CA PHE A 16 19.97 -4.50 21.92
C PHE A 16 18.62 -5.22 21.93
N ALA A 17 18.25 -5.86 23.05
CA ALA A 17 16.93 -6.47 23.20
C ALA A 17 15.81 -5.43 23.10
N GLY A 18 15.98 -4.27 23.73
CA GLY A 18 15.02 -3.15 23.64
C GLY A 18 14.84 -2.65 22.22
N VAL A 19 15.93 -2.44 21.48
CA VAL A 19 15.88 -2.07 20.05
C VAL A 19 15.17 -3.14 19.23
N GLY A 20 15.44 -4.42 19.49
CA GLY A 20 14.78 -5.54 18.84
C GLY A 20 13.26 -5.53 19.03
N VAL A 21 12.78 -5.36 20.27
CA VAL A 21 11.34 -5.31 20.58
C VAL A 21 10.65 -4.14 19.87
N VAL A 22 11.28 -2.95 19.89
CA VAL A 22 10.72 -1.77 19.22
C VAL A 22 10.66 -1.99 17.70
N ALA A 23 11.73 -2.52 17.09
CA ALA A 23 11.77 -2.80 15.66
C ALA A 23 10.72 -3.85 15.25
N SER A 24 10.57 -4.93 16.01
CA SER A 24 9.52 -5.93 15.78
C SER A 24 8.11 -5.33 15.93
N GLY A 25 7.90 -4.45 16.91
CA GLY A 25 6.64 -3.73 17.08
C GLY A 25 6.29 -2.84 15.89
N LEU A 26 7.27 -2.11 15.35
CA LEU A 26 7.10 -1.29 14.15
C LEU A 26 6.76 -2.14 12.92
N LEU A 27 7.48 -3.25 12.70
CA LEU A 27 7.19 -4.18 11.59
C LEU A 27 5.79 -4.80 11.70
N LEU A 28 5.39 -5.26 12.90
CA LEU A 28 4.05 -5.80 13.12
C LEU A 28 2.96 -4.76 12.86
N ARG A 29 3.20 -3.50 13.22
CA ARG A 29 2.28 -2.40 12.94
C ARG A 29 2.16 -2.15 11.44
N GLU A 30 3.26 -2.15 10.70
CA GLU A 30 3.24 -1.99 9.24
C GLU A 30 2.45 -3.10 8.56
N VAL A 31 2.75 -4.36 8.88
CA VAL A 31 2.02 -5.53 8.34
C VAL A 31 0.53 -5.49 8.71
N TYR A 32 0.20 -5.10 9.94
CA TYR A 32 -1.19 -4.97 10.37
C TYR A 32 -1.95 -3.89 9.59
N LEU A 33 -1.32 -2.73 9.37
CA LEU A 33 -1.92 -1.66 8.58
C LEU A 33 -2.11 -2.11 7.13
N GLU A 34 -1.09 -2.72 6.51
CA GLU A 34 -1.14 -3.22 5.14
C GLU A 34 -2.31 -4.20 4.93
N SER A 35 -2.44 -5.21 5.81
CA SER A 35 -3.56 -6.17 5.75
C SER A 35 -4.93 -5.51 5.94
N ARG A 36 -5.02 -4.50 6.81
CA ARG A 36 -6.28 -3.77 7.03
C ARG A 36 -6.68 -2.97 5.79
N TYR A 37 -5.73 -2.33 5.12
CA TYR A 37 -5.99 -1.52 3.93
C TYR A 37 -6.28 -2.37 2.70
N GLU A 38 -5.57 -3.48 2.51
CA GLU A 38 -5.92 -4.44 1.47
C GLU A 38 -7.40 -4.86 1.60
N LYS A 39 -7.83 -5.31 2.78
CA LYS A 39 -9.23 -5.70 3.01
C LYS A 39 -10.21 -4.56 2.76
N LEU A 40 -9.77 -3.32 2.99
CA LEU A 40 -10.55 -2.12 2.69
C LEU A 40 -10.68 -1.91 1.18
N TYR A 41 -9.57 -2.00 0.43
CA TYR A 41 -9.53 -1.82 -1.02
C TYR A 41 -10.33 -2.89 -1.74
N ILE A 42 -10.11 -4.17 -1.41
CA ILE A 42 -10.88 -5.30 -1.95
C ILE A 42 -12.38 -5.10 -1.70
N ARG A 43 -12.74 -4.74 -0.46
CA ARG A 43 -14.15 -4.48 -0.12
C ARG A 43 -14.71 -3.27 -0.85
N ASN A 44 -13.94 -2.21 -1.08
CA ASN A 44 -14.46 -1.00 -1.70
C ASN A 44 -14.36 -0.99 -3.22
N CYS A 45 -13.64 -1.95 -3.82
CA CYS A 45 -13.40 -2.01 -5.26
C CYS A 45 -14.70 -1.92 -6.08
N HIS A 46 -15.75 -2.64 -5.67
CA HIS A 46 -17.07 -2.62 -6.32
C HIS A 46 -17.81 -1.27 -6.24
N LYS A 47 -17.33 -0.31 -5.44
CA LYS A 47 -17.93 1.03 -5.34
C LYS A 47 -17.43 1.96 -6.44
N VAL A 48 -16.28 1.66 -7.03
CA VAL A 48 -15.73 2.42 -8.15
C VAL A 48 -16.40 1.96 -9.44
N LYS A 49 -16.72 2.90 -10.34
CA LYS A 49 -17.36 2.62 -11.62
C LYS A 49 -16.74 3.45 -12.73
N ALA A 50 -16.84 2.94 -13.95
CA ALA A 50 -16.50 3.70 -15.16
C ALA A 50 -17.27 5.03 -15.19
N GLY A 51 -16.60 6.09 -15.65
CA GLY A 51 -17.12 7.45 -15.70
C GLY A 51 -16.97 8.27 -14.41
N MET A 52 -16.54 7.67 -13.29
CA MET A 52 -16.14 8.44 -12.10
C MET A 52 -14.86 9.21 -12.38
N THR A 53 -14.67 10.35 -11.71
CA THR A 53 -13.35 11.01 -11.70
C THR A 53 -12.35 10.19 -10.88
N LEU A 54 -11.06 10.30 -11.21
CA LEU A 54 -10.00 9.62 -10.46
C LEU A 54 -10.03 9.97 -8.95
N GLU A 55 -10.34 11.21 -8.59
CA GLU A 55 -10.42 11.62 -7.19
C GLU A 55 -11.63 11.02 -6.46
N GLU A 56 -12.80 10.99 -7.09
CA GLU A 56 -13.95 10.28 -6.53
C GLU A 56 -13.67 8.79 -6.36
N ALA A 57 -13.00 8.18 -7.33
CA ALA A 57 -12.60 6.78 -7.28
C ALA A 57 -11.64 6.51 -6.11
N LYS A 58 -10.60 7.34 -5.94
CA LYS A 58 -9.68 7.25 -4.79
C LYS A 58 -10.40 7.38 -3.46
N VAL A 59 -11.34 8.32 -3.34
CA VAL A 59 -12.15 8.50 -2.13
C VAL A 59 -13.03 7.28 -1.87
N ALA A 60 -13.69 6.75 -2.91
CA ALA A 60 -14.53 5.56 -2.82
C ALA A 60 -13.74 4.32 -2.37
N MET A 61 -12.51 4.18 -2.83
CA MET A 61 -11.58 3.12 -2.39
C MET A 61 -11.15 3.26 -0.93
N GLY A 62 -11.25 4.46 -0.35
CA GLY A 62 -10.77 4.78 0.99
C GLY A 62 -9.35 5.38 1.01
N GLY A 63 -8.83 5.77 -0.16
CA GLY A 63 -7.51 6.37 -0.32
C GLY A 63 -7.34 7.74 0.35
N SER A 64 -8.43 8.48 0.60
CA SER A 64 -8.35 9.77 1.31
C SER A 64 -7.91 9.64 2.78
N ARG A 65 -7.94 8.43 3.35
CA ARG A 65 -7.47 8.16 4.72
C ARG A 65 -6.06 7.58 4.79
N TYR A 66 -5.48 7.18 3.67
CA TYR A 66 -4.12 6.67 3.62
C TYR A 66 -3.20 7.74 3.06
N TYR A 67 -2.64 8.51 3.99
CA TYR A 67 -1.46 9.34 3.81
C TYR A 67 -0.52 8.79 2.73
N GLU A 68 -0.23 9.60 1.72
CA GLU A 68 1.08 9.93 1.08
C GLU A 68 2.28 8.97 1.22
N HIS A 69 2.10 7.69 1.46
CA HIS A 69 3.18 6.73 1.43
C HIS A 69 3.32 6.27 -0.01
N LEU A 70 4.54 6.41 -0.53
CA LEU A 70 5.11 5.89 -1.78
C LEU A 70 4.82 4.41 -2.09
N LYS A 71 4.06 3.70 -1.23
CA LYS A 71 3.65 2.29 -1.36
C LYS A 71 2.14 2.09 -1.51
N SER A 72 1.35 3.17 -1.54
CA SER A 72 -0.12 3.11 -1.48
C SER A 72 -0.78 2.75 -2.79
N PHE A 73 -0.08 2.95 -3.91
CA PHE A 73 -0.51 2.57 -5.25
C PHE A 73 0.68 2.63 -6.22
N SER A 74 0.68 1.78 -7.25
CA SER A 74 1.58 1.94 -8.40
C SER A 74 0.84 2.60 -9.56
N TYR A 75 1.52 3.53 -10.24
CA TYR A 75 1.07 4.07 -11.51
C TYR A 75 1.80 3.36 -12.63
N GLU A 76 1.06 2.71 -13.52
CA GLU A 76 1.60 2.21 -14.77
C GLU A 76 1.00 3.01 -15.93
N THR A 77 1.82 3.27 -16.95
CA THR A 77 1.40 3.98 -18.15
C THR A 77 1.58 3.07 -19.34
N THR A 78 0.48 2.78 -20.04
CA THR A 78 0.54 2.06 -21.30
C THR A 78 0.71 3.06 -22.43
N PHE A 79 1.71 2.82 -23.29
CA PHE A 79 1.95 3.65 -24.47
C PHE A 79 1.59 2.88 -25.73
N GLU A 80 0.73 3.44 -26.58
CA GLU A 80 0.51 2.95 -27.94
C GLU A 80 1.05 3.98 -28.93
N LYS A 81 1.97 3.59 -29.81
CA LYS A 81 2.60 4.47 -30.80
C LYS A 81 3.18 5.77 -30.18
N GLY A 82 3.74 5.68 -28.98
CA GLY A 82 4.37 6.79 -28.26
C GLY A 82 3.40 7.75 -27.56
N LYS A 83 2.09 7.46 -27.53
CA LYS A 83 1.10 8.22 -26.76
C LYS A 83 0.61 7.40 -25.57
N PRO A 84 0.48 7.98 -24.36
CA PRO A 84 -0.14 7.30 -23.24
C PRO A 84 -1.62 7.04 -23.58
N THR A 85 -2.04 5.79 -23.59
CA THR A 85 -3.41 5.37 -23.93
C THR A 85 -4.23 5.02 -22.69
N ALA A 86 -3.57 4.60 -21.62
CA ALA A 86 -4.18 4.27 -20.33
C ALA A 86 -3.19 4.55 -19.19
N PHE A 87 -3.72 5.09 -18.09
CA PHE A 87 -3.04 5.06 -16.81
C PHE A 87 -3.71 4.04 -15.91
N LEU A 88 -2.91 3.18 -15.29
CA LEU A 88 -3.36 2.16 -14.36
C LEU A 88 -2.93 2.55 -12.95
N LEU A 89 -3.88 2.59 -12.02
CA LEU A 89 -3.67 2.78 -10.60
C LEU A 89 -3.90 1.45 -9.89
N THR A 90 -2.84 0.78 -9.47
CA THR A 90 -2.92 -0.53 -8.80
C THR A 90 -2.80 -0.35 -7.29
N TYR A 91 -3.71 -0.93 -6.53
CA TYR A 91 -3.70 -0.92 -5.07
C TYR A 91 -2.98 -2.15 -4.51
N PRO A 92 -2.20 -2.00 -3.44
CA PRO A 92 -1.48 -3.12 -2.83
C PRO A 92 -2.46 -4.13 -2.21
N THR A 93 -2.21 -5.40 -2.54
CA THR A 93 -2.86 -6.59 -1.98
C THR A 93 -1.77 -7.54 -1.49
N SER A 94 -2.01 -8.29 -0.41
CA SER A 94 -0.97 -9.07 0.29
C SER A 94 -0.69 -10.43 -0.35
N GLY A 95 -1.13 -10.64 -1.59
CA GLY A 95 -0.83 -11.84 -2.36
C GLY A 95 -1.09 -11.63 -3.84
N ALA A 96 -0.30 -12.32 -4.68
CA ALA A 96 -0.48 -12.37 -6.14
C ALA A 96 -1.84 -12.94 -6.59
N SER A 97 -2.72 -13.30 -5.65
CA SER A 97 -4.03 -13.91 -5.88
C SER A 97 -5.17 -12.90 -5.94
N TYR A 98 -4.95 -11.59 -5.75
CA TYR A 98 -6.02 -10.60 -5.89
C TYR A 98 -5.49 -9.29 -6.45
N THR A 99 -6.10 -8.80 -7.53
CA THR A 99 -5.76 -7.55 -8.20
C THR A 99 -6.87 -6.53 -7.97
N VAL A 100 -6.47 -5.36 -7.49
CA VAL A 100 -7.34 -4.19 -7.39
C VAL A 100 -6.70 -3.09 -8.20
N ALA A 101 -7.27 -2.77 -9.37
CA ALA A 101 -6.72 -1.76 -10.26
C ALA A 101 -7.79 -0.87 -10.87
N ILE A 102 -7.43 0.39 -11.12
CA ILE A 102 -8.30 1.37 -11.77
C ILE A 102 -7.60 1.85 -13.03
N GLU A 103 -8.19 1.58 -14.18
CA GLU A 103 -7.76 2.17 -15.44
C GLU A 103 -8.49 3.51 -15.63
N TYR A 104 -7.75 4.56 -15.97
CA TYR A 104 -8.33 5.88 -16.24
C TYR A 104 -7.72 6.54 -17.46
N ASP A 105 -8.50 7.43 -18.08
CA ASP A 105 -8.06 8.21 -19.22
C ASP A 105 -7.10 9.32 -18.78
N PRO A 106 -5.90 9.43 -19.40
CA PRO A 106 -4.94 10.47 -19.08
C PRO A 106 -5.42 11.89 -19.43
N THR A 107 -6.33 12.01 -20.39
CA THR A 107 -6.81 13.30 -20.94
C THR A 107 -8.02 13.80 -20.19
N THR A 108 -8.97 12.91 -19.87
CA THR A 108 -10.21 13.29 -19.19
C THR A 108 -10.16 13.08 -17.67
N GLY A 109 -9.22 12.27 -17.17
CA GLY A 109 -9.13 11.91 -15.75
C GLY A 109 -10.27 11.00 -15.27
N LEU A 110 -11.05 10.44 -16.20
CA LEU A 110 -12.19 9.58 -15.91
C LEU A 110 -11.78 8.10 -15.90
N VAL A 111 -12.34 7.36 -14.96
CA VAL A 111 -12.21 5.90 -14.89
C VAL A 111 -12.80 5.27 -16.13
N LYS A 112 -12.02 4.42 -16.80
CA LYS A 112 -12.44 3.59 -17.93
C LYS A 112 -12.92 2.25 -17.45
N GLU A 113 -12.10 1.59 -16.62
CA GLU A 113 -12.32 0.23 -16.16
C GLU A 113 -11.79 0.05 -14.74
N VAL A 114 -12.36 -0.92 -14.02
CA VAL A 114 -11.95 -1.28 -12.67
C VAL A 114 -11.82 -2.79 -12.61
N GLU A 115 -10.63 -3.26 -12.21
CA GLU A 115 -10.36 -4.67 -11.97
C GLU A 115 -10.47 -4.96 -10.48
N CYS A 116 -11.37 -5.88 -10.12
CA CYS A 116 -11.60 -6.37 -8.76
C CYS A 116 -11.53 -7.90 -8.76
N SER A 117 -10.43 -8.46 -9.25
CA SER A 117 -10.32 -9.90 -9.55
C SER A 117 -9.40 -10.60 -8.55
N GLY A 118 -9.65 -11.88 -8.32
CA GLY A 118 -8.70 -12.74 -7.63
C GLY A 118 -8.75 -14.16 -8.16
N TYR A 119 -7.65 -14.87 -8.02
CA TYR A 119 -7.51 -16.30 -8.34
C TYR A 119 -8.11 -17.17 -7.23
#